data_AF-A0A2D6D7I1-F1
#
_entry.id   AF-A0A2D6D7I1-F1
#
_cell.length_a   1.000
_cell.length_b   1.000
_cell.length_c   1.000
_cell.angle_alpha   90.00
_cell.angle_beta   90.00
_cell.angle_gamma   90.00
#
_symmetry.space_group_name_H-M   'P 1'
#
loop_
_entity.id
_entity.type
_entity.pdbx_description
1 polymer ?
#
loop_
_entity_poly.entity_id
_entity_poly.type
_entity_poly.pdbx_seq_one_letter_code
_entity_poly.pdbx_strand_id
1 'polypeptide(L)'
;MTNKISENSNRVKKITCRAMGGACDHEITGETADEMIQKSQQHGMEAVNNGDQAHMEAMEKMKNMSPEDQGKFGEDFKNKFDSLSDA
;
A
#
# COMPACT_ATOMS: atom_id res chain seq x y z
N MET A 1 -25.26 25.82 10.20
CA MET A 1 -25.42 24.35 10.16
C MET A 1 -24.35 23.83 9.22
N THR A 2 -23.21 23.41 9.75
CA THR A 2 -22.14 22.82 8.92
C THR A 2 -22.64 21.45 8.49
N ASN A 3 -23.05 21.34 7.23
CA ASN A 3 -23.29 20.07 6.56
C ASN A 3 -22.02 19.22 6.74
N LYS A 4 -22.02 18.35 7.76
CA LYS A 4 -21.14 17.19 7.80
C LYS A 4 -21.66 16.30 6.69
N ILE A 5 -21.11 16.51 5.50
CA ILE A 5 -21.27 15.55 4.43
C ILE A 5 -20.78 14.23 5.01
N SER A 6 -21.72 13.32 5.16
CA SER A 6 -21.46 11.91 5.24
C SER A 6 -20.71 11.52 3.94
N GLU A 7 -19.40 11.70 3.91
CA GLU A 7 -18.52 11.25 2.80
C GLU A 7 -18.01 9.83 3.04
N ASN A 8 -18.82 8.97 3.66
CA ASN A 8 -18.53 7.55 3.85
C ASN A 8 -19.04 6.71 2.65
N SER A 9 -18.82 7.17 1.42
CA SER A 9 -19.21 6.42 0.21
C SER A 9 -18.04 6.36 -0.79
N ASN A 10 -17.36 5.21 -0.81
CA ASN A 10 -16.52 4.69 -1.91
C ASN A 10 -15.59 5.69 -2.62
N ARG A 11 -14.65 6.30 -1.91
CA ARG A 11 -13.58 7.09 -2.55
C ARG A 11 -12.34 6.19 -2.68
N VAL A 12 -12.09 5.71 -3.90
CA VAL A 12 -10.87 4.97 -4.26
C VAL A 12 -9.66 5.84 -3.91
N LYS A 13 -8.76 5.29 -3.12
CA LYS A 13 -7.50 5.95 -2.76
C LYS A 13 -6.40 5.53 -3.70
N LYS A 14 -5.40 6.41 -3.88
CA LYS A 14 -4.16 6.07 -4.60
C LYS A 14 -2.93 6.30 -3.73
N ILE A 15 -1.95 5.45 -3.95
CA ILE A 15 -0.60 5.58 -3.39
C ILE A 15 0.41 5.03 -4.38
N THR A 16 1.67 5.39 -4.27
CA THR A 16 2.74 4.76 -5.06
C THR A 16 3.38 3.60 -4.31
N CYS A 17 3.88 2.61 -5.05
CA CYS A 17 4.67 1.51 -4.50
C CYS A 17 5.83 2.04 -3.63
N ARG A 18 6.51 3.10 -4.04
CA ARG A 18 7.55 3.80 -3.27
C ARG A 18 7.03 4.33 -1.94
N ALA A 19 5.84 4.93 -1.90
CA ALA A 19 5.25 5.44 -0.66
C ALA A 19 4.81 4.31 0.29
N MET A 20 4.61 3.09 -0.21
CA MET A 20 4.43 1.87 0.60
C MET A 20 5.74 1.21 1.02
N GLY A 21 6.90 1.76 0.65
CA GLY A 21 8.22 1.18 0.96
C GLY A 21 8.77 0.23 -0.12
N GLY A 22 8.16 0.18 -1.30
CA GLY A 22 8.67 -0.52 -2.47
C GLY A 22 9.68 0.30 -3.29
N ALA A 23 10.10 -0.25 -4.42
CA ALA A 23 11.23 0.28 -5.19
C ALA A 23 10.83 1.25 -6.33
N CYS A 24 9.57 1.27 -6.75
CA CYS A 24 9.13 1.99 -7.94
C CYS A 24 7.97 2.96 -7.69
N ASP A 25 7.63 3.79 -8.68
CA ASP A 25 6.54 4.77 -8.60
C ASP A 25 5.21 4.23 -9.15
N HIS A 26 5.01 2.90 -9.17
CA HIS A 26 3.77 2.30 -9.65
C HIS A 26 2.59 2.76 -8.79
N GLU A 27 1.56 3.31 -9.43
CA GLU A 27 0.35 3.78 -8.76
C GLU A 27 -0.55 2.59 -8.42
N ILE A 28 -0.78 2.40 -7.12
CA ILE A 28 -1.65 1.39 -6.55
C ILE A 28 -2.90 2.10 -6.08
N THR A 29 -4.05 1.63 -6.54
CA THR A 29 -5.36 2.16 -6.17
C THR A 29 -6.22 1.10 -5.51
N GLY A 30 -7.06 1.49 -4.55
CA GLY A 30 -7.97 0.57 -3.87
C GLY A 30 -9.04 1.30 -3.07
N GLU A 31 -10.14 0.61 -2.80
CA GLU A 31 -11.24 1.14 -1.98
C GLU A 31 -10.95 0.98 -0.48
N THR A 32 -10.03 0.08 -0.13
CA THR A 32 -9.64 -0.20 1.26
C THR A 32 -8.12 -0.34 1.40
N ALA A 33 -7.63 -0.08 2.61
CA ALA A 33 -6.22 -0.26 2.95
C ALA A 33 -5.75 -1.70 2.70
N ASP A 34 -6.54 -2.70 3.10
CA ASP A 34 -6.20 -4.11 2.91
C ASP A 34 -6.12 -4.48 1.42
N GLU A 35 -7.02 -3.97 0.57
CA GLU A 35 -6.97 -4.18 -0.88
C GLU A 35 -5.71 -3.55 -1.50
N MET A 36 -5.34 -2.34 -1.09
CA MET A 36 -4.13 -1.67 -1.58
C MET A 36 -2.86 -2.42 -1.15
N ILE A 37 -2.81 -2.94 0.09
CA ILE A 37 -1.71 -3.79 0.57
C ILE A 37 -1.60 -5.05 -0.29
N GLN A 38 -2.72 -5.74 -0.54
CA GLN A 38 -2.75 -6.93 -1.39
C GLN A 38 -2.26 -6.63 -2.82
N LYS A 39 -2.74 -5.55 -3.43
CA LYS A 39 -2.30 -5.10 -4.75
C LYS A 39 -0.81 -4.74 -4.77
N SER A 40 -0.30 -4.06 -3.74
CA SER A 40 1.12 -3.75 -3.60
C SER A 40 1.99 -5.00 -3.50
N GLN A 41 1.53 -5.99 -2.73
CA GLN A 41 2.24 -7.27 -2.57
C GLN A 41 2.22 -8.08 -3.86
N GLN A 42 1.07 -8.15 -4.54
CA GLN A 42 0.95 -8.82 -5.83
C GLN A 42 1.88 -8.15 -6.87
N HIS A 43 1.86 -6.82 -6.95
CA HIS A 43 2.76 -6.05 -7.81
C HIS A 43 4.24 -6.37 -7.54
N GLY A 44 4.65 -6.35 -6.26
CA GLY A 44 6.02 -6.69 -5.87
C GLY A 44 6.39 -8.14 -6.23
N MET A 45 5.47 -9.09 -6.04
CA MET A 45 5.68 -10.50 -6.37
C MET A 45 5.78 -10.74 -7.88
N GLU A 46 4.95 -10.08 -8.69
CA GLU A 46 5.04 -10.13 -10.15
C GLU A 46 6.36 -9.52 -10.66
N ALA A 47 6.78 -8.40 -10.10
CA ALA A 47 8.05 -7.77 -10.45
C ALA A 47 9.25 -8.68 -10.11
N VAL A 48 9.25 -9.30 -8.93
CA VAL A 48 10.24 -10.32 -8.56
C VAL A 48 10.24 -11.51 -9.52
N ASN A 49 9.05 -12.01 -9.87
CA ASN A 49 8.92 -13.13 -10.80
C ASN A 49 9.44 -12.78 -12.21
N ASN A 50 9.33 -11.51 -12.60
CA ASN A 50 9.87 -10.98 -13.85
C ASN A 50 11.39 -10.68 -13.79
N GLY A 51 12.04 -10.92 -12.64
CA GLY A 51 13.47 -10.71 -12.45
C GLY A 51 13.88 -9.28 -12.10
N ASP A 52 12.95 -8.45 -11.60
CA ASP A 52 13.26 -7.10 -11.13
C ASP A 52 14.04 -7.14 -9.82
N GLN A 53 15.34 -6.84 -9.89
CA GLN A 53 16.24 -6.85 -8.74
C GLN A 53 15.83 -5.82 -7.66
N ALA A 54 15.29 -4.67 -8.04
CA ALA A 54 14.91 -3.64 -7.08
C ALA A 54 13.70 -4.09 -6.25
N HIS A 55 12.73 -4.77 -6.88
CA HIS A 55 11.63 -5.40 -6.18
C HIS A 55 12.07 -6.65 -5.38
N MET A 56 13.08 -7.40 -5.84
CA MET A 56 13.66 -8.51 -5.08
C MET A 56 14.25 -8.03 -3.76
N GLU A 57 15.06 -6.97 -3.77
CA GLU A 57 15.62 -6.39 -2.54
C GLU A 57 14.54 -5.88 -1.58
N ALA A 58 13.48 -5.27 -2.12
CA ALA A 58 12.35 -4.80 -1.32
C ALA A 58 11.58 -5.97 -0.67
N MET A 59 11.32 -7.03 -1.43
CA MET A 59 10.66 -8.24 -0.95
C MET A 59 11.51 -9.02 0.06
N GLU A 60 12.84 -9.08 -0.12
CA GLU A 60 13.74 -9.68 0.86
C GLU A 60 13.74 -8.92 2.18
N LYS A 61 13.74 -7.58 2.13
CA LYS A 61 13.57 -6.74 3.33
C LYS A 61 12.25 -7.05 4.04
N MET A 62 11.15 -7.15 3.29
CA MET A 62 9.82 -7.46 3.85
C MET A 62 9.73 -8.90 4.40
N LYS A 63 10.40 -9.86 3.77
CA LYS A 63 10.48 -11.26 4.23
C LYS A 63 11.30 -11.41 5.51
N ASN A 64 12.31 -10.56 5.69
CA ASN A 64 13.15 -10.52 6.89
C ASN A 64 12.55 -9.70 8.03
N MET A 65 11.44 -8.98 7.81
CA MET A 65 10.71 -8.31 8.89
C MET A 65 10.06 -9.31 9.82
N SER A 66 10.01 -8.97 11.11
CA SER A 66 9.28 -9.78 12.09
C SER A 66 7.76 -9.69 11.85
N PRO A 67 6.97 -10.67 12.33
CA PRO A 67 5.51 -10.56 12.30
C PRO A 67 4.99 -9.30 13.01
N GLU A 68 5.71 -8.82 14.02
CA GLU A 68 5.36 -7.59 14.73
C GLU A 68 5.56 -6.35 13.85
N ASP A 69 6.66 -6.29 13.09
CA ASP A 69 6.93 -5.19 12.15
C ASP A 69 5.94 -5.19 10.99
N GLN A 70 5.54 -6.37 10.50
CA GLN A 70 4.49 -6.51 9.50
C GLN A 70 3.13 -6.00 10.03
N GLY A 71 2.83 -6.29 11.30
CA GLY A 71 1.65 -5.78 11.99
C GLY A 71 1.66 -4.25 12.07
N LYS A 72 2.76 -3.66 12.55
CA LYS A 72 2.94 -2.19 12.64
C LYS A 72 2.82 -1.52 11.28
N PHE A 73 3.42 -2.09 10.23
CA PHE A 73 3.27 -1.57 8.87
C PHE A 73 1.81 -1.55 8.43
N GLY A 74 1.06 -2.61 8.70
CA GLY A 74 -0.38 -2.68 8.39
C GLY A 74 -1.19 -1.64 9.15
N GLU A 75 -0.94 -1.45 10.45
CA GLU A 75 -1.60 -0.42 11.27
C GLU A 75 -1.23 0.99 10.81
N ASP A 76 0.05 1.27 10.56
CA ASP A 76 0.52 2.55 10.05
C ASP A 76 -0.08 2.86 8.68
N PHE A 77 -0.20 1.85 7.81
CA PHE A 77 -0.82 2.02 6.50
C PHE A 77 -2.32 2.29 6.62
N LYS A 78 -3.03 1.58 7.52
CA LYS A 78 -4.45 1.85 7.82
C LYS A 78 -4.65 3.27 8.33
N ASN A 79 -3.79 3.75 9.23
CA ASN A 79 -3.82 5.12 9.72
C ASN A 79 -3.52 6.16 8.63
N LYS A 80 -2.63 5.83 7.68
CA LYS A 80 -2.31 6.69 6.55
C LYS A 80 -3.38 6.69 5.46
N PHE A 81 -4.12 5.59 5.30
CA PHE A 81 -5.09 5.39 4.22
C PHE A 81 -6.13 6.52 4.15
N ASP A 82 -6.68 6.94 5.29
CA ASP A 82 -7.64 8.04 5.35
C ASP A 82 -7.02 9.40 4.93
N SER A 83 -5.70 9.54 5.07
CA SER A 83 -4.94 10.71 4.65
C SER A 83 -4.42 10.61 3.21
N LEU A 84 -4.67 9.49 2.50
CA LEU A 84 -4.27 9.34 1.11
C LEU A 84 -5.13 10.19 0.17
N SER A 85 -4.50 10.57 -0.94
CA SER A 85 -5.18 11.25 -2.03
C SER A 85 -6.23 10.34 -2.67
N ASP A 86 -7.35 10.95 -3.03
CA ASP A 86 -8.33 10.29 -3.89
C ASP A 86 -7.72 10.05 -5.28
N ALA A 87 -8.01 8.89 -5.87
CA ALA A 87 -7.45 8.45 -7.15
C ALA A 87 -7.94 9.30 -8.33
#